data_AF-A0A8S2DJC0-F1
#
_entry.id   AF-A0A8S2DJC0-F1
#
_cell.length_a   1.000
_cell.length_b   1.000
_cell.length_c   1.000
_cell.angle_alpha   90.00
_cell.angle_beta   90.00
_cell.angle_gamma   90.00
#
_symmetry.space_group_name_H-M   'P 1'
#
loop_
_entity.id
_entity.type
_entity.pdbx_description
1 polymer ?
#
loop_
_entity_poly.entity_id
_entity_poly.type
_entity_poly.pdbx_seq_one_letter_code
_entity_poly.pdbx_strand_id
1 'polypeptide(L)' 'MTRATAAPSTAMSKRTKVVWFWQSNSNPLDDAETKEWRRYSDFESEFVEEKYQKKNNEVQLS' A
#
# COMPACT_ATOMS: atom_id res chain seq x y z
N MET A 1 -46.55 -11.69 -19.57
CA MET A 1 -45.14 -11.61 -20.01
C MET A 1 -44.39 -10.78 -18.99
N THR A 2 -43.58 -11.40 -18.13
CA THR A 2 -42.94 -10.76 -16.97
C THR A 2 -41.55 -10.27 -17.35
N ARG A 3 -41.29 -8.98 -17.21
CA ARG A 3 -39.99 -8.35 -17.51
C ARG A 3 -38.98 -8.73 -16.43
N ALA A 4 -37.92 -9.44 -16.80
CA ALA A 4 -36.78 -9.71 -15.92
C ALA A 4 -36.00 -8.41 -15.68
N THR A 5 -35.93 -7.98 -14.42
CA THR A 5 -35.05 -6.90 -13.99
C THR A 5 -33.63 -7.45 -13.86
N ALA A 6 -32.76 -7.13 -14.82
CA ALA A 6 -31.34 -7.41 -14.70
C ALA A 6 -30.76 -6.56 -13.56
N ALA A 7 -30.30 -7.21 -12.48
CA ALA A 7 -29.54 -6.55 -11.44
C ALA A 7 -28.23 -6.00 -12.02
N PRO A 8 -27.78 -4.80 -11.62
CA PRO A 8 -26.49 -4.29 -12.05
C PRO A 8 -25.40 -5.24 -11.53
N SER A 9 -24.69 -5.86 -12.47
CA SER A 9 -23.51 -6.67 -12.18
C SER A 9 -22.49 -5.77 -11.48
N THR A 10 -22.31 -5.96 -10.18
CA THR A 10 -21.29 -5.29 -9.37
C THR A 10 -19.94 -5.59 -10.00
N ALA A 11 -19.44 -4.68 -10.82
CA ALA A 11 -18.07 -4.73 -11.30
C ALA A 11 -17.17 -4.69 -10.06
N MET A 12 -16.64 -5.84 -9.67
CA MET A 12 -15.55 -5.90 -8.71
C MET A 12 -14.39 -5.15 -9.35
N SER A 13 -14.27 -3.86 -9.04
CA SER A 13 -13.08 -3.08 -9.36
C SER A 13 -11.90 -3.90 -8.85
N LYS A 14 -11.07 -4.40 -9.78
CA LYS A 14 -9.84 -5.11 -9.45
C LYS A 14 -9.01 -4.16 -8.59
N ARG A 15 -9.04 -4.34 -7.27
CA ARG A 15 -8.23 -3.55 -6.35
C ARG A 15 -6.78 -3.99 -6.58
N THR A 16 -6.00 -3.15 -7.23
CA THR A 16 -4.55 -3.33 -7.31
C THR A 16 -4.01 -3.22 -5.89
N LYS A 17 -3.37 -4.28 -5.38
CA LYS A 17 -2.72 -4.26 -4.07
C LYS A 17 -1.43 -3.43 -4.18
N VAL A 18 -1.39 -2.30 -3.48
CA VAL A 18 -0.17 -1.49 -3.35
C VAL A 18 0.69 -2.07 -2.23
N VAL A 19 2.00 -2.13 -2.44
CA VAL A 19 2.97 -2.63 -1.47
C VAL A 19 4.07 -1.59 -1.32
N TRP A 20 4.32 -1.17 -0.08
CA TRP A 20 5.33 -0.19 0.24
C TRP A 20 6.63 -0.86 0.70
N PHE A 21 7.76 -0.24 0.33
CA PHE A 21 9.10 -0.69 0.70
C PHE A 21 9.90 0.48 1.29
N TRP A 22 10.84 0.17 2.17
CA TRP A 22 11.79 1.11 2.75
C TRP A 22 13.22 0.60 2.56
N GLN A 23 14.18 1.52 2.48
CA GLN A 23 15.60 1.18 2.40
C GLN A 23 16.15 0.95 3.80
N SER A 24 16.60 -0.26 4.08
CA SER A 24 17.35 -0.62 5.26
C SER A 24 18.83 -0.41 5.01
N ASN A 25 19.48 0.30 5.93
CA ASN A 25 20.93 0.34 6.08
C ASN A 25 21.24 -0.04 7.53
N SER A 26 22.10 -1.03 7.77
CA SER A 26 22.42 -1.46 9.12
C SER A 26 23.30 -0.41 9.82
N ASN A 27 24.22 0.19 9.07
CA ASN A 27 25.05 1.30 9.52
C ASN A 27 24.69 2.59 8.75
N PRO A 28 23.86 3.48 9.34
CA PRO A 28 23.41 4.70 8.66
C PRO A 28 24.53 5.71 8.37
N LEU A 29 25.74 5.48 8.86
CA LEU A 29 26.92 6.34 8.66
C LEU A 29 27.88 5.80 7.61
N ASP A 30 27.64 4.61 7.06
CA ASP A 30 28.46 4.03 6.01
C ASP A 30 27.75 4.15 4.66
N ASP A 31 28.19 5.12 3.85
CA ASP A 31 27.67 5.37 2.50
C ASP A 31 28.04 4.25 1.51
N ALA A 32 29.00 3.39 1.85
CA ALA A 32 29.42 2.25 1.03
C ALA A 32 28.68 0.96 1.40
N GLU A 33 27.93 0.92 2.50
CA GLU A 33 27.13 -0.26 2.87
C GLU A 33 25.99 -0.47 1.86
N THR A 34 25.74 -1.75 1.54
CA THR A 34 24.70 -2.13 0.59
C THR A 34 23.32 -1.84 1.19
N LYS A 35 22.56 -0.95 0.54
CA LYS A 35 21.18 -0.65 0.91
C LYS A 35 20.27 -1.78 0.46
N GLU A 36 19.52 -2.36 1.39
CA GLU A 36 18.54 -3.40 1.10
C GLU A 36 17.13 -2.84 1.10
N TRP A 37 16.32 -3.22 0.12
CA TRP A 37 14.88 -2.90 0.16
C TRP A 37 14.14 -3.91 1.02
N ARG A 38 13.48 -3.42 2.06
CA ARG A 38 12.61 -4.22 2.93
C ARG A 38 11.16 -3.80 2.73
N ARG A 39 10.28 -4.79 2.75
CA ARG A 39 8.84 -4.59 2.58
C ARG A 39 8.21 -4.26 3.94
N TYR A 40 7.28 -3.31 3.95
CA TYR A 40 6.36 -3.13 5.08
C TYR A 40 5.39 -4.30 5.18
N SER A 41 4.95 -4.64 6.39
CA SER A 41 3.88 -5.64 6.55
C SER A 41 2.63 -5.26 5.75
N ASP A 42 1.73 -6.22 5.55
CA ASP A 42 0.47 -5.93 4.84
C ASP A 42 -0.34 -4.84 5.54
N PHE A 43 -0.40 -4.87 6.88
CA PHE A 43 -1.09 -3.86 7.67
C PHE A 43 -0.43 -2.47 7.54
N GLU A 44 0.90 -2.40 7.67
CA GLU A 44 1.63 -1.13 7.53
C GLU A 44 1.51 -0.58 6.10
N SER A 45 1.58 -1.43 5.07
CA SER A 45 1.42 -1.00 3.67
C SER A 45 0.04 -0.41 3.42
N GLU A 46 -1.02 -1.02 3.95
CA GLU A 46 -2.37 -0.49 3.86
C GLU A 46 -2.52 0.84 4.59
N PHE A 47 -1.93 0.96 5.79
CA PHE A 47 -1.96 2.19 6.56
C PHE A 47 -1.20 3.34 5.88
N VAL A 48 0.01 3.08 5.38
CA VAL A 48 0.81 4.07 4.63
C VAL A 48 0.07 4.51 3.37
N GLU A 49 -0.51 3.57 2.62
CA GLU A 49 -1.29 3.87 1.42
C GLU A 49 -2.51 4.74 1.73
N GLU A 50 -3.26 4.43 2.79
CA GLU A 50 -4.41 5.23 3.20
C GLU A 50 -4.02 6.68 3.51
N LYS A 51 -2.91 6.88 4.23
CA LYS A 51 -2.41 8.21 4.60
C LYS A 51 -1.86 8.97 3.40
N TYR A 52 -1.18 8.28 2.50
CA TYR A 52 -0.70 8.86 1.24
C TYR A 52 -1.86 9.35 0.38
N GLN A 53 -2.92 8.55 0.21
CA GLN A 53 -4.13 8.95 -0.52
C GLN A 53 -4.84 10.16 0.11
N LYS A 54 -4.75 10.31 1.43
CA LYS A 54 -5.27 11.46 2.18
C LYS A 54 -4.36 12.69 2.14
N LYS A 55 -3.23 12.63 1.43
CA LYS A 55 -2.23 13.69 1.31
C LYS A 55 -1.57 14.08 2.64
N ASN A 56 -1.44 13.11 3.55
CA ASN A 56 -0.63 13.30 4.74
C ASN A 56 0.85 13.22 4.36
N ASN A 57 1.66 14.14 4.89
CA ASN A 57 3.10 14.21 4.61
C ASN A 57 3.94 13.33 5.56
N GLU A 58 3.36 12.93 6.69
CA GLU A 58 4.05 12.16 7.72
C GLU A 58 3.09 11.09 8.29
N VAL A 59 3.66 9.93 8.61
CA VAL A 59 2.98 8.80 9.24
C VAL A 59 3.89 8.21 10.31
N GLN A 60 3.31 7.86 11.46
CA GLN A 60 4.01 7.17 12.53
C GLN A 60 3.49 5.74 12.59
N LEU A 61 4.41 4.79 12.46
CA LEU A 61 4.14 3.37 12.65
C LEU A 61 4.44 3.00 14.11
N SER A 62 3.61 2.14 14.70
CA SER A 62 3.62 1.78 16.12
C SER A 62 4.08 0.35 16.35
#